data_AF-A0A9D8YMX1-F1
#
_entry.id   AF-A0A9D8YMX1-F1
#
_cell.length_a   1.000
_cell.length_b   1.000
_cell.length_c   1.000
_cell.angle_alpha   90.00
_cell.angle_beta   90.00
_cell.angle_gamma   90.00
#
_symmetry.space_group_name_H-M   'P 1'
#
loop_
_entity.id
_entity.type
_entity.pdbx_description
1 polymer ?
#
loop_
_entity_poly.entity_id
_entity_poly.type
_entity_poly.pdbx_seq_one_letter_code
_entity_poly.pdbx_strand_id
1 'polypeptide(L)' 'MRVRHIKSLDIWFVSKGNRVLYRGRENPWHSSRALQSALRREGLRLAA' A
#
# COMPACT_ATOMS: atom_id res chain seq x y z
N MET A 1 -15.50 -0.66 -1.63
CA MET A 1 -14.55 -1.42 -0.77
C MET A 1 -13.64 -0.45 -0.05
N ARG A 2 -13.48 -0.58 1.28
CA ARG A 2 -12.70 0.35 2.10
C ARG A 2 -11.24 -0.13 2.17
N VAL A 3 -10.29 0.76 1.87
CA VAL A 3 -8.85 0.50 2.09
C VAL A 3 -8.59 0.59 3.59
N ARG A 4 -7.93 -0.42 4.17
CA ARG A 4 -7.53 -0.41 5.58
C ARG A 4 -6.02 -0.17 5.66
N HIS A 5 -5.64 0.78 6.50
CA HIS A 5 -4.26 1.01 6.90
C HIS A 5 -4.11 0.61 8.36
N ILE A 6 -3.03 -0.11 8.67
CA ILE A 6 -2.65 -0.42 10.05
C ILE A 6 -1.15 -0.15 10.17
N LYS A 7 -0.77 0.63 11.18
CA LYS A 7 0.62 0.77 11.61
C LYS A 7 0.77 -0.06 12.88
N SER A 8 1.61 -1.10 12.84
CA SER A 8 1.95 -1.90 14.01
C SER A 8 3.46 -1.88 14.20
N LEU A 9 3.90 -1.46 15.38
CA LEU A 9 5.32 -1.21 15.72
C LEU A 9 5.99 -0.30 14.68
N ASP A 10 6.73 -0.89 13.74
CA ASP A 10 7.47 -0.20 12.67
C ASP A 10 7.05 -0.62 11.26
N ILE A 11 5.94 -1.36 11.12
CA ILE A 11 5.48 -1.90 9.85
C ILE A 11 4.17 -1.24 9.45
N TRP A 12 4.17 -0.69 8.25
CA TRP A 12 3.00 -0.24 7.52
C TRP A 12 2.39 -1.39 6.75
N PHE A 13 1.09 -1.56 6.93
CA PHE A 13 0.29 -2.54 6.23
C PHE A 13 -0.89 -1.86 5.55
N VAL A 14 -1.03 -2.08 4.24
CA VAL A 14 -2.15 -1.59 3.43
C VAL A 14 -2.83 -2.78 2.79
N SER A 15 -4.13 -2.91 3.04
CA SER A 15 -4.96 -3.94 2.42
C SER A 15 -6.26 -3.37 1.85
N LYS A 16 -6.81 -4.09 0.88
CA LYS A 16 -8.13 -3.83 0.31
C LYS A 16 -8.87 -5.16 0.25
N GLY A 17 -9.90 -5.31 1.07
CA GLY A 17 -10.55 -6.61 1.28
C GLY A 17 -9.56 -7.65 1.81
N ASN A 18 -9.51 -8.83 1.17
CA ASN A 18 -8.60 -9.93 1.52
C ASN A 18 -7.21 -9.82 0.86
N ARG A 19 -6.93 -8.74 0.12
CA ARG A 19 -5.68 -8.57 -0.62
C ARG A 19 -4.73 -7.63 0.07
N VAL A 20 -3.48 -8.06 0.23
CA VAL A 20 -2.39 -7.24 0.74
C VAL A 20 -1.77 -6.43 -0.39
N LEU A 21 -1.89 -5.11 -0.30
CA LEU A 21 -1.35 -4.16 -1.28
C LEU A 21 0.07 -3.73 -0.93
N TYR A 22 0.35 -3.49 0.35
CA TYR A 22 1.68 -3.10 0.79
C TYR A 22 1.98 -3.62 2.19
N ARG A 23 3.22 -4.04 2.39
CA ARG A 23 3.80 -4.37 3.70
C ARG A 23 5.25 -3.91 3.70
N GLY A 24 5.62 -2.99 4.57
CA GLY A 24 6.98 -2.48 4.65
C GLY A 24 7.19 -1.53 5.82
N ARG A 25 8.44 -1.13 6.07
CA ARG A 25 8.78 -0.21 7.17
C ARG A 25 8.60 1.26 6.81
N GLU A 26 8.66 1.57 5.52
CA GLU A 26 8.47 2.93 5.03
C GLU A 26 6.99 3.29 4.99
N ASN A 27 6.69 4.56 5.27
CA ASN A 27 5.33 5.07 5.15
C ASN A 27 4.90 5.06 3.67
N PRO A 28 3.89 4.27 3.27
CA PRO A 28 3.51 4.14 1.87
C PRO A 28 2.97 5.44 1.28
N TRP A 29 2.41 6.34 2.10
CA TRP A 29 1.87 7.62 1.65
C TRP A 29 2.94 8.68 1.35
N HIS A 30 4.16 8.48 1.85
CA HIS A 30 5.30 9.37 1.60
C HIS A 30 6.30 8.79 0.58
N SER A 31 6.07 7.56 0.11
CA SER A 31 6.95 6.88 -0.84
C SER A 31 6.18 6.57 -2.13
N SER A 32 6.47 7.33 -3.19
CA SER A 32 5.90 7.10 -4.52
C SER A 32 6.17 5.67 -5.01
N ARG A 33 7.31 5.08 -4.62
CA ARG A 33 7.65 3.68 -4.93
C ARG A 33 6.73 2.69 -4.22
N ALA A 34 6.46 2.90 -2.92
CA ALA A 34 5.56 2.07 -2.15
C ALA A 34 4.12 2.15 -2.69
N LEU A 35 3.68 3.35 -3.04
CA LEU A 35 2.36 3.60 -3.63
C LEU A 35 2.23 2.96 -5.02
N GLN A 36 3.25 3.07 -5.87
CA GLN A 36 3.32 2.36 -7.16
C GLN A 36 3.27 0.84 -6.98
N SER A 37 3.97 0.28 -6.00
CA SER A 37 3.94 -1.16 -5.71
C SER A 37 2.53 -1.62 -5.30
N ALA A 38 1.87 -0.86 -4.44
CA ALA A 38 0.50 -1.12 -4.01
C ALA A 38 -0.50 -1.06 -5.17
N LEU A 39 -0.38 -0.04 -6.03
CA LEU A 39 -1.26 0.15 -7.19
C LEU A 39 -1.03 -0.89 -8.28
N ARG A 40 0.23 -1.27 -8.55
CA ARG A 40 0.55 -2.38 -9.47
C ARG A 40 -0.11 -3.68 -9.04
N ARG A 41 -0.20 -3.96 -7.73
CA ARG A 41 -0.92 -5.14 -7.22
C ARG A 41 -2.43 -5.06 -7.43
N GLU A 42 -2.99 -3.87 -7.55
CA GLU A 42 -4.38 -3.64 -7.95
C GLU A 42 -4.58 -3.64 -9.47
N GLY A 43 -3.51 -3.80 -10.27
CA GLY A 43 -3.58 -3.65 -11.73
C GLY A 43 -3.71 -2.20 -12.19
N LEU A 44 -3.54 -1.24 -11.28
CA LEU A 44 -3.59 0.19 -11.56
C LEU A 44 -2.16 0.70 -11.83
N ARG A 45 -1.98 1.43 -12.93
CA ARG A 45 -0.76 2.19 -13.19
C ARG A 45 -1.00 3.63 -12.73
N LEU A 46 -0.05 4.19 -11.98
CA LEU A 46 -0.01 5.64 -11.78
C LEU A 46 0.24 6.26 -13.16
N ALA A 47 -0.73 7.05 -13.63
CA ALA A 47 -0.51 7.92 -14.78
C ALA A 47 0.63 8.89 -14.41
N ALA A 48 1.58 9.03 -15.33
CA ALA A 48 2.79 9.83 -15.16
C ALA A 48 2.45 11.32 -15.03
#